data_AF-A0A7X5WQ47-F1
#
_entry.id   AF-A0A7X5WQ47-F1
#
_cell.length_a   1.000
_cell.length_b   1.000
_cell.length_c   1.000
_cell.angle_alpha   90.00
_cell.angle_beta   90.00
_cell.angle_gamma   90.00
#
_symmetry.space_group_name_H-M   'P 1'
#
loop_
_entity.id
_entity.type
_entity.pdbx_description
1 polymer ?
#
loop_
_entity_poly.entity_id
_entity_poly.type
_entity_poly.pdbx_seq_one_letter_code
_entity_poly.pdbx_strand_id
1 'polypeptide(L)' 'MLLGDVCTRACGFCDVATGRPGDVDLGEPVRVAEAIETMGLEHAVL' A
#
# COMPACT_ATOMS: atom_id res chain seq x y z
N MET A 1 -0.54 -2.86 -1.31
CA MET A 1 -0.93 -1.46 -1.48
C MET A 1 -0.15 -0.64 -0.49
N LEU A 2 0.68 0.26 -1.00
CA LEU A 2 1.48 1.19 -0.20
C LEU A 2 0.91 2.59 -0.34
N LEU A 3 1.19 3.48 0.61
CA LEU A 3 0.72 4.86 0.63
C LEU A 3 -0.82 4.99 0.73
N GLY A 4 -1.47 3.99 1.33
CA GLY A 4 -2.93 3.94 1.51
C GLY A 4 -3.70 3.34 0.33
N ASP A 5 -5.01 3.58 0.33
CA ASP A 5 -6.00 2.99 -0.58
C ASP A 5 -6.64 4.02 -1.53
N VAL A 6 -6.16 5.27 -1.48
CA VAL A 6 -6.64 6.38 -2.32
C VAL A 6 -5.54 6.82 -3.28
N CYS A 7 -5.86 6.90 -4.57
CA CYS A 7 -4.98 7.45 -5.60
C CYS A 7 -5.44 8.84 -6.02
N THR A 8 -4.50 9.72 -6.38
CA THR A 8 -4.82 11.04 -6.97
C THR A 8 -5.18 10.96 -8.46
N ARG A 9 -5.02 9.79 -9.09
CA ARG A 9 -5.38 9.54 -10.50
C ARG A 9 -6.71 8.82 -10.62
N ALA A 10 -7.41 9.07 -11.73
CA ALA A 10 -8.72 8.47 -12.07
C ALA A 10 -8.62 7.60 -13.34
N CYS A 11 -7.85 6.51 -13.28
CA CYS A 11 -7.73 5.59 -14.41
C CYS A 11 -9.03 4.80 -14.59
N GLY A 12 -9.66 4.84 -15.78
CA GLY A 12 -10.99 4.24 -16.01
C GLY A 12 -11.08 2.71 -15.90
N PHE A 13 -9.95 2.01 -15.71
CA PHE A 13 -9.88 0.57 -15.51
C PHE A 13 -9.44 0.18 -14.09
N CYS A 14 -9.03 1.13 -13.26
CA CYS A 14 -8.44 0.87 -11.94
C CYS A 14 -9.52 0.93 -10.86
N ASP A 15 -9.51 -0.03 -9.95
CA ASP A 15 -10.49 -0.15 -8.86
C ASP A 15 -10.13 0.67 -7.61
N VAL A 16 -8.95 1.32 -7.59
CA VAL A 16 -8.49 2.13 -6.45
C VAL A 16 -9.29 3.43 -6.36
N ALA A 17 -9.75 3.78 -5.16
CA ALA A 17 -10.54 4.99 -4.92
C ALA A 17 -9.77 6.25 -5.35
N THR A 18 -10.44 7.16 -6.07
CA THR A 18 -9.85 8.45 -6.45
C THR A 18 -10.13 9.50 -5.37
N GLY A 19 -9.10 10.24 -4.94
CA GLY A 19 -9.26 11.29 -3.95
C GLY A 19 -7.96 11.95 -3.51
N ARG A 20 -8.01 12.67 -2.39
CA ARG A 20 -6.83 13.22 -1.71
C ARG A 20 -6.37 12.22 -0.64
N PRO A 21 -5.18 11.61 -0.78
CA PRO A 21 -4.65 10.69 0.23
C PRO A 21 -4.37 11.40 1.56
N GLY A 22 -4.21 10.60 2.62
CA GLY A 22 -3.72 11.06 3.91
C GLY A 22 -2.21 11.37 3.89
N ASP A 23 -1.67 11.65 5.07
CA ASP A 23 -0.23 11.87 5.24
C ASP A 23 0.58 10.59 5.01
N VAL A 24 1.84 10.74 4.60
CA VAL A 24 2.74 9.61 4.39
C VAL A 24 3.13 9.00 5.73
N ASP A 25 2.87 7.72 5.89
CA ASP A 25 3.29 6.96 7.07
C ASP A 25 4.71 6.43 6.90
N LEU A 26 5.66 7.06 7.60
CA LEU A 26 7.07 6.66 7.57
C LEU A 26 7.35 5.29 8.24
N GLY A 27 6.42 4.79 9.05
CA GLY A 27 6.49 3.48 9.69
C GLY A 27 5.92 2.34 8.84
N GLU A 28 5.23 2.65 7.73
CA GLU A 28 4.67 1.65 6.80
C GLU A 28 5.70 0.60 6.35
N PRO A 29 6.96 0.95 5.98
CA PRO A 29 7.94 -0.05 5.54
C PRO A 29 8.26 -1.10 6.59
N VAL A 30 8.36 -0.70 7.86
CA VAL A 30 8.68 -1.62 8.97
C VAL A 30 7.53 -2.60 9.18
N ARG A 31 6.29 -2.11 9.23
CA ARG A 31 5.12 -2.98 9.43
C ARG A 31 4.90 -3.94 8.27
N VAL A 32 5.17 -3.52 7.03
CA VAL A 32 5.12 -4.42 5.86
C VAL A 32 6.17 -5.52 5.96
N ALA A 33 7.40 -5.19 6.36
CA ALA A 33 8.44 -6.19 6.57
C ALA A 33 8.08 -7.19 7.69
N GLU A 34 7.58 -6.70 8.82
CA GLU A 34 7.10 -7.55 9.94
C GLU A 34 5.95 -8.47 9.50
N ALA A 35 5.02 -7.98 8.66
CA ALA A 35 3.94 -8.79 8.13
C ALA A 35 4.45 -9.90 7.18
N ILE A 36 5.41 -9.58 6.31
CA ILE A 36 6.05 -10.56 5.40
C ILE A 36 6.75 -11.66 6.22
N GLU A 37 7.50 -11.28 7.25
CA GLU A 37 8.18 -12.23 8.15
C GLU A 37 7.18 -13.10 8.90
N THR A 38 6.14 -12.49 9.48
CA THR A 38 5.08 -13.20 10.23
C THR A 38 4.32 -14.20 9.36
N MET A 39 4.10 -13.86 8.09
CA MET A 39 3.43 -14.74 7.12
C MET A 39 4.36 -15.79 6.52
N GLY A 40 5.68 -15.69 6.72
CA GLY A 40 6.66 -16.63 6.17
C GLY A 40 6.71 -16.64 4.64
N LEU A 41 6.51 -15.48 4.00
CA LEU A 41 6.46 -15.40 2.54
C LEU A 41 7.87 -15.43 1.93
N GLU A 42 8.11 -16.35 1.00
CA GLU A 42 9.35 -16.40 0.22
C GLU A 42 9.38 -15.37 -0.91
N HIS A 43 8.20 -14.88 -1.34
CA HIS A 43 8.05 -13.89 -2.37
C HIS A 43 6.89 -12.94 -2.04
N ALA A 44 7.16 -11.63 -2.10
CA ALA A 44 6.17 -10.59 -1.83
C ALA A 44 6.12 -9.58 -2.98
N VAL A 45 4.91 -9.09 -3.27
CA VAL A 45 4.67 -7.99 -4.22
C VAL A 45 4.23 -6.78 -3.41
N LEU A 46 4.83 -5.62 -3.69
CA LEU A 46 4.60 -4.36 -2.97
C LEU A 46 3.75 -3.39 -3.81
#